data_AF-A0AA90NVJ9-F1
#
_entry.id   AF-A0AA90NVJ9-F1
#
_cell.length_a   1.000
_cell.length_b   1.000
_cell.length_c   1.000
_cell.angle_alpha   90.00
_cell.angle_beta   90.00
_cell.angle_gamma   90.00
#
_symmetry.space_group_name_H-M   'P 1'
#
loop_
_entity.id
_entity.type
_entity.pdbx_description
1 polymer ?
#
loop_
_entity_poly.entity_id
_entity_poly.type
_entity_poly.pdbx_seq_one_letter_code
_entity_poly.pdbx_strand_id
1 'polypeptide(L)'
;MQMVAMWTSQKLLWVLLAFRLFFSVCKSRWRKLSLLSDYVATKGIEKHQIVGSQELHLLLKDAVVSPMSDRELLQEREEKTDFPEIYVAVLKLVTVSGRSNFLLVDGVVVCHDLFDCHRDKTSEELHKVVMISPERKLMRWLMHDESPVKVPVAAVFTDACAPNYAHWITEVLPRITVFCAQERYKDIPIVVNGDLHANIMDSLLLVAGPDRGIIILDEGRMIIVDVLYVTSVTGYVPFGRRGNELRGHSHGLFSPHALKAMQEYIKQDKRLVDAYTDWPEKIFLRRDRGARRVSNNDEVEQLVNAQGYRSVDVEKLTFLEQFQLFRNAKVVISPTGAALANAVFVGLEQRFCVYGKT
;
A
#
# COMPACT_ATOMS: atom_id res chain seq x y z
N MET A 1 -11.25 -54.21 -34.04
CA MET A 1 -10.33 -53.69 -32.99
C MET A 1 -10.11 -52.17 -33.06
N GLN A 2 -10.14 -51.51 -34.22
CA GLN A 2 -9.89 -50.05 -34.33
C GLN A 2 -11.03 -49.15 -33.79
N MET A 3 -12.31 -49.58 -33.90
CA MET A 3 -13.45 -48.78 -33.41
C MET A 3 -13.53 -48.65 -31.88
N VAL A 4 -13.03 -49.64 -31.13
CA VAL A 4 -13.06 -49.63 -29.66
C VAL A 4 -11.98 -48.69 -29.10
N ALA A 5 -10.85 -48.53 -29.79
CA ALA A 5 -9.75 -47.66 -29.41
C ALA A 5 -10.03 -46.15 -29.62
N MET A 6 -10.84 -45.79 -30.63
CA MET A 6 -11.30 -44.40 -30.82
C MET A 6 -12.35 -43.98 -29.79
N TRP A 7 -13.17 -44.92 -29.31
CA TRP A 7 -14.20 -44.64 -28.32
C TRP A 7 -13.64 -44.44 -26.91
N THR A 8 -12.55 -45.12 -26.57
CA THR A 8 -11.84 -44.93 -25.29
C THR A 8 -11.02 -43.65 -25.26
N SER A 9 -10.40 -43.24 -26.38
CA SER A 9 -9.63 -41.98 -26.48
C SER A 9 -10.52 -40.73 -26.42
N GLN A 10 -11.72 -40.76 -27.03
CA GLN A 10 -12.70 -39.68 -26.90
C GLN A 10 -13.24 -39.56 -25.48
N LYS A 11 -13.56 -40.67 -24.80
CA LYS A 11 -13.98 -40.63 -23.38
C LYS A 11 -12.86 -40.11 -22.47
N LEU A 12 -11.61 -40.50 -22.71
CA LEU A 12 -10.46 -39.98 -21.97
C LEU A 12 -10.26 -38.48 -22.21
N LEU A 13 -10.43 -38.02 -23.46
CA LEU A 13 -10.37 -36.60 -23.82
C LEU A 13 -11.50 -35.79 -23.17
N TRP A 14 -12.73 -36.31 -23.16
CA TRP A 14 -13.88 -35.69 -22.49
C TRP A 14 -13.73 -35.71 -20.96
N VAL A 15 -13.17 -36.75 -20.37
CA VAL A 15 -12.83 -36.80 -18.94
C VAL A 15 -11.71 -35.81 -18.63
N LEU A 16 -10.68 -35.69 -19.45
CA LEU A 16 -9.60 -34.70 -19.27
C LEU A 16 -10.08 -33.26 -19.49
N LEU A 17 -10.97 -33.03 -20.46
CA LEU A 17 -11.62 -31.73 -20.66
C LEU A 17 -12.57 -31.40 -19.50
N ALA A 18 -13.39 -32.36 -19.06
CA ALA A 18 -14.26 -32.20 -17.91
C ALA A 18 -13.45 -32.00 -16.63
N PHE A 19 -12.33 -32.69 -16.43
CA PHE A 19 -11.41 -32.45 -15.32
C PHE A 19 -10.74 -31.09 -15.44
N ARG A 20 -10.29 -30.64 -16.62
CA ARG A 20 -9.74 -29.28 -16.81
C ARG A 20 -10.78 -28.20 -16.59
N LEU A 21 -12.01 -28.38 -17.07
CA LEU A 21 -13.14 -27.48 -16.85
C LEU A 21 -13.57 -27.48 -15.38
N PHE A 22 -13.65 -28.63 -14.73
CA PHE A 22 -13.99 -28.75 -13.31
C PHE A 22 -12.89 -28.16 -12.41
N PHE A 23 -11.61 -28.41 -12.71
CA PHE A 23 -10.49 -27.76 -12.03
C PHE A 23 -10.44 -26.25 -12.32
N SER A 24 -10.73 -25.80 -13.54
CA SER A 24 -10.85 -24.38 -13.89
C SER A 24 -12.01 -23.69 -13.17
N VAL A 25 -13.14 -24.40 -12.96
CA VAL A 25 -14.32 -23.93 -12.23
C VAL A 25 -14.07 -23.95 -10.71
N CYS A 26 -13.30 -24.91 -10.19
CA CYS A 26 -12.90 -24.97 -8.79
C CYS A 26 -11.82 -23.94 -8.40
N LYS A 27 -10.92 -23.59 -9.33
CA LYS A 27 -9.85 -22.60 -9.11
C LYS A 27 -10.44 -21.21 -8.83
N SER A 28 -11.46 -20.80 -9.59
CA SER A 28 -12.10 -19.50 -9.48
C SER A 28 -13.45 -19.56 -8.73
N ARG A 29 -13.41 -19.93 -7.44
CA ARG A 29 -14.61 -19.96 -6.58
C ARG A 29 -14.83 -18.64 -5.83
N TRP A 30 -16.07 -18.31 -5.52
CA TRP A 30 -16.40 -17.30 -4.53
C TRP A 30 -16.02 -17.78 -3.12
N ARG A 31 -15.38 -16.92 -2.34
CA ARG A 31 -14.87 -17.19 -1.00
C ARG A 31 -15.35 -16.10 -0.06
N LYS A 32 -15.60 -16.45 1.21
CA LYS A 32 -15.91 -15.46 2.25
C LYS A 32 -14.78 -14.44 2.32
N LEU A 33 -15.11 -13.16 2.33
CA LEU A 33 -14.21 -12.06 2.62
C LEU A 33 -14.34 -11.69 4.10
N SER A 34 -13.22 -11.62 4.81
CA SER A 34 -13.14 -11.34 6.24
C SER A 34 -12.09 -10.27 6.50
N LEU A 35 -12.35 -9.38 7.46
CA LEU A 35 -11.29 -8.57 8.05
C LEU A 35 -10.34 -9.47 8.85
N LEU A 36 -9.09 -9.03 9.01
CA LEU A 36 -8.06 -9.76 9.74
C LEU A 36 -8.45 -9.91 11.21
N SER A 37 -8.93 -8.85 11.85
CA SER A 37 -9.41 -8.87 13.24
C SER A 37 -10.55 -9.88 13.43
N ASP A 38 -11.56 -9.85 12.55
CA ASP A 38 -12.68 -10.80 12.57
C ASP A 38 -12.20 -12.25 12.43
N TYR A 39 -11.27 -12.50 11.51
CA TYR A 39 -10.72 -13.83 11.27
C TYR A 39 -9.92 -14.34 12.48
N VAL A 40 -9.04 -13.50 13.01
CA VAL A 40 -8.20 -13.79 14.19
C VAL A 40 -9.08 -14.09 15.41
N ALA A 41 -10.09 -13.26 15.66
CA ALA A 41 -11.03 -13.46 16.76
C ALA A 41 -11.84 -14.75 16.62
N THR A 42 -12.41 -15.00 15.43
CA THR A 42 -13.22 -16.20 15.14
C THR A 42 -12.42 -17.50 15.32
N LYS A 43 -11.13 -17.47 14.97
CA LYS A 43 -10.26 -18.65 15.01
C LYS A 43 -9.49 -18.81 16.33
N GLY A 44 -9.62 -17.86 17.26
CA GLY A 44 -8.86 -17.87 18.51
C GLY A 44 -7.35 -17.79 18.28
N ILE A 45 -6.92 -17.06 17.26
CA ILE A 45 -5.51 -16.91 16.91
C ILE A 45 -4.86 -15.91 17.87
N GLU A 46 -3.73 -16.30 18.45
CA GLU A 46 -2.94 -15.41 19.29
C GLU A 46 -2.36 -14.25 18.46
N LYS A 47 -2.45 -13.03 19.01
CA LYS A 47 -1.86 -11.83 18.42
C LYS A 47 -0.88 -11.19 19.40
N HIS A 48 0.24 -10.74 18.87
CA HIS A 48 1.20 -9.92 19.60
C HIS A 48 0.92 -8.44 19.32
N GLN A 49 0.34 -7.73 20.28
CA GLN A 49 0.07 -6.30 20.15
C GLN A 49 1.39 -5.50 20.16
N ILE A 50 1.54 -4.62 19.18
CA ILE A 50 2.63 -3.63 19.10
C ILE A 50 2.14 -2.29 19.68
N VAL A 51 0.94 -1.86 19.31
CA VAL A 51 0.30 -0.62 19.77
C VAL A 51 -1.17 -0.88 19.99
N GLY A 52 -1.74 -0.39 21.09
CA GLY A 52 -3.18 -0.41 21.31
C GLY A 52 -3.93 0.49 20.32
N SER A 53 -5.26 0.36 20.28
CA SER A 53 -6.11 1.28 19.52
C SER A 53 -5.94 2.72 20.01
N GLN A 54 -6.07 3.68 19.11
CA GLN A 54 -5.83 5.10 19.41
C GLN A 54 -6.97 5.96 18.86
N GLU A 55 -7.57 6.81 19.70
CA GLU A 55 -8.45 7.89 19.23
C GLU A 55 -7.58 8.91 18.47
N LEU A 56 -7.92 9.14 17.21
CA LEU A 56 -7.31 10.15 16.36
C LEU A 56 -8.23 11.35 16.24
N HIS A 57 -7.62 12.53 16.36
CA HIS A 57 -8.29 13.80 16.09
C HIS A 57 -7.76 14.38 14.79
N LEU A 58 -8.54 14.26 13.73
CA LEU A 58 -8.22 14.77 12.40
C LEU A 58 -8.76 16.18 12.26
N LEU A 59 -7.85 17.13 12.05
CA LEU A 59 -8.17 18.55 11.97
C LEU A 59 -7.68 19.12 10.64
N LEU A 60 -8.61 19.54 9.80
CA LEU A 60 -8.36 20.40 8.66
C LEU A 60 -9.08 21.73 8.89
N LYS A 61 -8.34 22.71 9.43
CA LYS A 61 -8.79 24.09 9.66
C LYS A 61 -7.88 25.07 8.91
N ASP A 62 -8.41 26.25 8.63
CA ASP A 62 -7.66 27.40 8.09
C ASP A 62 -6.96 27.17 6.73
N ALA A 63 -7.42 26.17 5.97
CA ALA A 63 -6.94 25.93 4.62
C ALA A 63 -7.44 27.05 3.69
N VAL A 64 -6.49 27.75 3.07
CA VAL A 64 -6.79 28.79 2.07
C VAL A 64 -7.07 28.12 0.73
N VAL A 65 -8.26 28.37 0.17
CA VAL A 65 -8.69 27.82 -1.12
C VAL A 65 -8.81 28.93 -2.15
N SER A 66 -8.28 28.69 -3.34
CA SER A 66 -8.41 29.60 -4.49
C SER A 66 -8.74 28.79 -5.76
N PRO A 67 -9.78 29.17 -6.52
CA PRO A 67 -10.70 30.27 -6.25
C PRO A 67 -11.57 30.03 -5.00
N MET A 68 -12.01 31.11 -4.35
CA MET A 68 -12.82 31.03 -3.12
C MET A 68 -14.13 30.23 -3.30
N SER A 69 -14.64 30.14 -4.54
CA SER A 69 -15.80 29.31 -4.90
C SER A 69 -15.60 27.83 -4.56
N ASP A 70 -14.36 27.35 -4.55
CA ASP A 70 -14.04 25.94 -4.35
C ASP A 70 -13.93 25.59 -2.86
N ARG A 71 -14.12 26.56 -1.96
CA ARG A 71 -14.05 26.33 -0.51
C ARG A 71 -15.05 25.27 -0.04
N GLU A 72 -16.22 25.17 -0.67
CA GLU A 72 -17.22 24.13 -0.34
C GLU A 72 -16.76 22.71 -0.69
N LEU A 73 -15.82 22.57 -1.64
CA LEU A 73 -15.22 21.28 -2.00
C LEU A 73 -14.22 20.82 -0.95
N LEU A 74 -13.54 21.77 -0.30
CA LEU A 74 -12.64 21.51 0.81
C LEU A 74 -13.44 21.50 2.12
N GLN A 75 -13.99 20.34 2.44
CA GLN A 75 -14.74 20.17 3.69
C GLN A 75 -13.79 20.38 4.86
N GLU A 76 -13.86 21.54 5.51
CA GLU A 76 -13.26 21.76 6.83
C GLU A 76 -13.78 20.66 7.75
N ARG A 77 -12.86 19.96 8.42
CA ARG A 77 -13.18 18.75 9.16
C ARG A 77 -12.47 18.77 10.49
N GLU A 78 -13.26 18.56 11.51
CA GLU A 78 -12.83 18.14 12.83
C GLU A 78 -13.49 16.80 13.08
N GLU A 79 -12.73 15.73 12.92
CA GLU A 79 -13.23 14.36 12.99
C GLU A 79 -12.47 13.60 14.07
N LYS A 80 -13.23 12.94 14.95
CA LYS A 80 -12.69 11.96 15.88
C LYS A 80 -12.95 10.58 15.33
N THR A 81 -11.91 9.77 15.21
CA THR A 81 -12.01 8.41 14.69
C THR A 81 -11.02 7.49 15.40
N ASP A 82 -11.39 6.24 15.61
CA ASP A 82 -10.51 5.27 16.24
C ASP A 82 -9.62 4.59 15.20
N PHE A 83 -8.31 4.67 15.41
CA PHE A 83 -7.36 3.84 14.70
C PHE A 83 -7.28 2.47 15.38
N PRO A 84 -7.42 1.36 14.63
CA PRO A 84 -7.36 0.02 15.21
C PRO A 84 -5.98 -0.26 15.81
N GLU A 85 -5.91 -1.20 16.76
CA GLU A 85 -4.62 -1.65 17.29
C GLU A 85 -3.69 -2.20 16.19
N ILE A 86 -2.39 -1.99 16.38
CA ILE A 86 -1.35 -2.56 15.54
C ILE A 86 -0.84 -3.83 16.21
N TYR A 87 -0.95 -4.97 15.55
CA TYR A 87 -0.52 -6.27 16.07
C TYR A 87 0.08 -7.14 14.98
N VAL A 88 0.73 -8.22 15.39
CA VAL A 88 1.17 -9.30 14.50
C VAL A 88 0.39 -10.56 14.84
N ALA A 89 -0.31 -11.12 13.86
CA ALA A 89 -0.98 -12.41 13.95
C ALA A 89 -0.18 -13.48 13.21
N VAL A 90 -0.21 -14.71 13.70
CA VAL A 90 0.48 -15.85 13.08
C VAL A 90 -0.55 -16.79 12.47
N LEU A 91 -0.61 -16.81 11.14
CA LEU A 91 -1.50 -17.65 10.36
C LEU A 91 -0.73 -18.88 9.84
N LYS A 92 -1.43 -19.98 9.59
CA LYS A 92 -0.83 -21.22 9.06
C LYS A 92 -1.37 -21.56 7.68
N LEU A 93 -0.53 -22.14 6.83
CA LEU A 93 -0.88 -22.62 5.49
C LEU A 93 -1.61 -21.56 4.65
N VAL A 94 -0.98 -20.38 4.52
CA VAL A 94 -1.57 -19.23 3.84
C VAL A 94 -1.07 -19.12 2.41
N THR A 95 -1.98 -18.90 1.46
CA THR A 95 -1.60 -18.51 0.10
C THR A 95 -1.47 -16.99 0.01
N VAL A 96 -0.30 -16.53 -0.43
CA VAL A 96 0.05 -15.12 -0.65
C VAL A 96 0.24 -14.90 -2.15
N SER A 97 -0.22 -13.76 -2.67
CA SER A 97 -0.07 -13.38 -4.07
C SER A 97 0.78 -12.13 -4.20
N GLY A 98 1.65 -12.09 -5.21
CA GLY A 98 2.31 -10.86 -5.61
C GLY A 98 1.27 -9.81 -6.00
N ARG A 99 1.54 -8.55 -5.65
CA ARG A 99 0.64 -7.40 -5.90
C ARG A 99 -0.77 -7.56 -5.35
N SER A 100 -0.94 -8.17 -4.20
CA SER A 100 -2.20 -8.11 -3.45
C SER A 100 -1.97 -8.15 -1.95
N ASN A 101 -2.80 -7.42 -1.21
CA ASN A 101 -2.87 -7.46 0.25
C ASN A 101 -3.93 -8.47 0.74
N PHE A 102 -4.62 -9.15 -0.18
CA PHE A 102 -5.55 -10.23 0.14
C PHE A 102 -4.79 -11.53 0.41
N LEU A 103 -5.15 -12.21 1.51
CA LEU A 103 -4.57 -13.49 1.90
C LEU A 103 -5.63 -14.59 1.76
N LEU A 104 -5.26 -15.77 1.29
CA LEU A 104 -6.16 -16.92 1.24
C LEU A 104 -5.74 -17.95 2.30
N VAL A 105 -6.60 -18.16 3.30
CA VAL A 105 -6.37 -19.06 4.43
C VAL A 105 -7.67 -19.80 4.78
N ASP A 106 -7.62 -21.11 5.01
CA ASP A 106 -8.79 -21.96 5.31
C ASP A 106 -9.97 -21.79 4.34
N GLY A 107 -9.67 -21.45 3.08
CA GLY A 107 -10.69 -21.19 2.08
C GLY A 107 -11.42 -19.85 2.20
N VAL A 108 -11.03 -19.00 3.16
CA VAL A 108 -11.47 -17.62 3.41
C VAL A 108 -10.44 -16.64 2.86
N VAL A 109 -10.90 -15.53 2.32
CA VAL A 109 -10.05 -14.40 1.95
C VAL A 109 -10.01 -13.42 3.12
N VAL A 110 -8.80 -13.10 3.58
CA VAL A 110 -8.56 -12.15 4.67
C VAL A 110 -7.99 -10.86 4.08
N CYS A 111 -8.48 -9.73 4.59
CA CYS A 111 -8.05 -8.37 4.25
C CYS A 111 -7.86 -7.53 5.52
N HIS A 112 -7.24 -6.37 5.38
CA HIS A 112 -6.92 -5.52 6.52
C HIS A 112 -8.16 -4.78 7.10
N ASP A 113 -8.07 -4.35 8.35
CA ASP A 113 -9.23 -3.86 9.12
C ASP A 113 -9.82 -2.52 8.65
N LEU A 114 -9.06 -1.71 7.92
CA LEU A 114 -9.54 -0.44 7.35
C LEU A 114 -10.25 -0.56 5.99
N PHE A 115 -10.35 -1.77 5.41
CA PHE A 115 -11.00 -1.95 4.10
C PHE A 115 -12.52 -1.99 4.24
N ASP A 116 -13.24 -1.08 3.57
CA ASP A 116 -14.70 -1.12 3.48
C ASP A 116 -15.12 -1.67 2.12
N CYS A 117 -15.51 -2.95 2.07
CA CYS A 117 -15.92 -3.57 0.82
C CYS A 117 -17.16 -2.95 0.16
N HIS A 118 -17.99 -2.18 0.88
CA HIS A 118 -19.15 -1.49 0.31
C HIS A 118 -18.79 -0.13 -0.31
N ARG A 119 -17.73 0.52 0.18
CA ARG A 119 -17.32 1.87 -0.26
C ARG A 119 -16.10 1.86 -1.17
N ASP A 120 -15.21 0.90 -0.97
CA ASP A 120 -13.88 0.95 -1.57
C ASP A 120 -13.77 0.03 -2.77
N LYS A 121 -13.23 0.59 -3.85
CA LYS A 121 -12.81 -0.16 -5.03
C LYS A 121 -11.31 -0.36 -4.99
N THR A 122 -10.88 -1.60 -5.13
CA THR A 122 -9.46 -1.97 -5.05
C THR A 122 -8.76 -1.84 -6.40
N SER A 123 -7.43 -1.75 -6.37
CA SER A 123 -6.62 -1.83 -7.60
C SER A 123 -6.77 -3.20 -8.25
N GLU A 124 -6.83 -4.27 -7.44
CA GLU A 124 -7.06 -5.64 -7.92
C GLU A 124 -8.37 -5.78 -8.73
N GLU A 125 -9.44 -5.10 -8.33
CA GLU A 125 -10.69 -5.08 -9.10
C GLU A 125 -10.58 -4.27 -10.40
N LEU A 126 -9.88 -3.12 -10.38
CA LEU A 126 -9.66 -2.33 -11.60
C LEU A 126 -8.91 -3.16 -12.66
N HIS A 127 -7.89 -3.89 -12.23
CA HIS A 127 -7.06 -4.72 -13.09
C HIS A 127 -7.63 -6.13 -13.32
N LYS A 128 -8.86 -6.40 -12.86
CA LYS A 128 -9.56 -7.69 -13.05
C LYS A 128 -8.79 -8.89 -12.49
N VAL A 129 -8.01 -8.68 -11.43
CA VAL A 129 -7.32 -9.74 -10.67
C VAL A 129 -8.31 -10.42 -9.72
N VAL A 130 -9.25 -9.66 -9.17
CA VAL A 130 -10.30 -10.16 -8.29
C VAL A 130 -11.67 -9.58 -8.68
N MET A 131 -12.74 -10.24 -8.22
CA MET A 131 -14.09 -9.68 -8.17
C MET A 131 -14.59 -9.72 -6.74
N ILE A 132 -15.17 -8.62 -6.27
CA ILE A 132 -15.77 -8.53 -4.94
C ILE A 132 -17.28 -8.36 -5.09
N SER A 133 -18.05 -9.11 -4.31
CA SER A 133 -19.48 -8.91 -4.11
C SER A 133 -19.68 -8.34 -2.71
N PRO A 134 -19.84 -7.01 -2.59
CA PRO A 134 -19.98 -6.34 -1.30
C PRO A 134 -21.18 -6.84 -0.50
N GLU A 135 -22.34 -7.00 -1.15
CA GLU A 135 -23.60 -7.39 -0.50
C GLU A 135 -23.51 -8.77 0.12
N ARG A 136 -22.74 -9.67 -0.50
CA ARG A 136 -22.54 -11.04 -0.01
C ARG A 136 -21.29 -11.18 0.84
N LYS A 137 -20.46 -10.14 0.93
CA LYS A 137 -19.10 -10.18 1.50
C LYS A 137 -18.30 -11.38 0.96
N LEU A 138 -18.31 -11.53 -0.37
CA LEU A 138 -17.59 -12.59 -1.07
C LEU A 138 -16.54 -11.98 -2.00
N MET A 139 -15.43 -12.68 -2.16
CA MET A 139 -14.42 -12.37 -3.17
C MET A 139 -14.13 -13.59 -4.03
N ARG A 140 -13.90 -13.38 -5.31
CA ARG A 140 -13.47 -14.39 -6.28
C ARG A 140 -12.15 -13.97 -6.88
N TRP A 141 -11.14 -14.82 -6.75
CA TRP A 141 -9.83 -14.64 -7.37
C TRP A 141 -9.92 -15.09 -8.85
N LEU A 142 -9.46 -14.25 -9.78
CA LEU A 142 -9.49 -14.52 -11.21
C LEU A 142 -8.16 -15.02 -11.75
N MET A 143 -7.06 -14.55 -11.18
CA MET A 143 -5.70 -15.00 -11.47
C MET A 143 -5.35 -16.28 -10.68
N HIS A 144 -4.62 -17.21 -11.29
CA HIS A 144 -4.15 -18.42 -10.62
C HIS A 144 -2.69 -18.71 -10.99
N ASP A 145 -1.84 -18.95 -9.99
CA ASP A 145 -0.54 -19.58 -10.18
C ASP A 145 -0.75 -21.11 -10.23
N GLU A 146 -0.26 -21.76 -11.28
CA GLU A 146 -0.38 -23.22 -11.44
C GLU A 146 0.60 -23.99 -10.55
N SER A 147 1.64 -23.31 -10.06
CA SER A 147 2.78 -23.90 -9.36
C SER A 147 3.27 -22.98 -8.23
N PRO A 148 2.43 -22.71 -7.21
CA PRO A 148 2.86 -21.88 -6.11
C PRO A 148 3.97 -22.57 -5.31
N VAL A 149 5.03 -21.81 -5.02
CA VAL A 149 6.18 -22.32 -4.26
C VAL A 149 5.82 -22.38 -2.78
N LYS A 150 6.27 -23.43 -2.08
CA LYS A 150 6.12 -23.53 -0.62
C LYS A 150 7.26 -22.82 0.10
N VAL A 151 6.91 -22.03 1.10
CA VAL A 151 7.85 -21.30 1.96
C VAL A 151 7.57 -21.68 3.42
N PRO A 152 8.57 -22.13 4.20
CA PRO A 152 8.32 -22.57 5.58
C PRO A 152 7.83 -21.45 6.50
N VAL A 153 8.41 -20.25 6.37
CA VAL A 153 8.09 -19.11 7.23
C VAL A 153 8.35 -17.80 6.50
N ALA A 154 7.46 -16.83 6.68
CA ALA A 154 7.67 -15.46 6.20
C ALA A 154 6.74 -14.46 6.90
N ALA A 155 7.02 -13.17 6.75
CA ALA A 155 6.09 -12.08 7.02
C ALA A 155 5.67 -11.42 5.70
N VAL A 156 4.40 -11.07 5.53
CA VAL A 156 3.89 -10.54 4.24
C VAL A 156 3.69 -9.03 4.24
N PHE A 157 4.15 -8.37 3.18
CA PHE A 157 3.95 -6.95 2.92
C PHE A 157 3.65 -6.67 1.44
N THR A 158 3.09 -7.65 0.72
CA THR A 158 2.58 -7.45 -0.64
C THR A 158 1.33 -6.56 -0.62
N ASP A 159 1.18 -5.74 -1.66
CA ASP A 159 0.05 -4.82 -1.80
C ASP A 159 -0.12 -4.44 -3.28
N ALA A 160 -1.35 -4.33 -3.79
CA ALA A 160 -1.57 -3.99 -5.19
C ALA A 160 -1.07 -2.59 -5.57
N CYS A 161 -1.08 -1.67 -4.60
CA CYS A 161 -0.66 -0.29 -4.75
C CYS A 161 0.79 -0.04 -4.35
N ALA A 162 1.53 -1.02 -3.81
CA ALA A 162 2.94 -0.86 -3.39
C ALA A 162 3.88 -0.25 -4.46
N PRO A 163 3.71 -0.48 -5.78
CA PRO A 163 4.55 0.20 -6.79
C PRO A 163 4.38 1.73 -6.84
N ASN A 164 3.29 2.27 -6.26
CA ASN A 164 3.06 3.69 -6.16
C ASN A 164 3.71 4.24 -4.88
N TYR A 165 4.63 5.18 -5.05
CA TYR A 165 5.40 5.78 -3.95
C TYR A 165 4.53 6.31 -2.80
N ALA A 166 3.37 6.91 -3.08
CA ALA A 166 2.50 7.41 -2.02
C ALA A 166 1.99 6.28 -1.12
N HIS A 167 1.39 5.25 -1.73
CA HIS A 167 0.91 4.07 -1.00
C HIS A 167 2.06 3.33 -0.29
N TRP A 168 3.24 3.27 -0.91
CA TRP A 168 4.42 2.70 -0.27
C TRP A 168 4.78 3.44 1.02
N ILE A 169 4.93 4.76 0.96
CA ILE A 169 5.37 5.58 2.10
C ILE A 169 4.31 5.71 3.20
N THR A 170 3.03 5.75 2.85
CA THR A 170 1.95 5.97 3.83
C THR A 170 1.37 4.67 4.41
N GLU A 171 1.47 3.54 3.71
CA GLU A 171 0.77 2.30 4.09
C GLU A 171 1.73 1.12 4.26
N VAL A 172 2.63 0.87 3.30
CA VAL A 172 3.45 -0.36 3.29
C VAL A 172 4.72 -0.23 4.13
N LEU A 173 5.51 0.82 3.91
CA LEU A 173 6.78 1.04 4.60
C LEU A 173 6.62 1.23 6.12
N PRO A 174 5.59 1.96 6.63
CA PRO A 174 5.34 2.03 8.08
C PRO A 174 5.01 0.65 8.67
N ARG A 175 4.25 -0.19 7.94
CA ARG A 175 3.91 -1.56 8.35
C ARG A 175 5.13 -2.46 8.45
N ILE A 176 6.04 -2.34 7.48
CA ILE A 176 7.34 -3.04 7.49
C ILE A 176 8.19 -2.55 8.67
N THR A 177 8.24 -1.24 8.90
CA THR A 177 9.04 -0.63 9.97
C THR A 177 8.61 -1.15 11.35
N VAL A 178 7.32 -1.11 11.67
CA VAL A 178 6.84 -1.56 13.00
C VAL A 178 7.09 -3.05 13.24
N PHE A 179 7.07 -3.86 12.18
CA PHE A 179 7.40 -5.28 12.24
C PHE A 179 8.91 -5.51 12.42
N CYS A 180 9.74 -4.88 11.60
CA CYS A 180 11.19 -5.03 11.65
C CYS A 180 11.79 -4.50 12.96
N ALA A 181 11.12 -3.54 13.60
CA ALA A 181 11.49 -3.02 14.90
C ALA A 181 11.33 -4.03 16.06
N GLN A 182 10.68 -5.17 15.84
CA GLN A 182 10.51 -6.20 16.84
C GLN A 182 11.68 -7.19 16.79
N GLU A 183 12.55 -7.16 17.81
CA GLU A 183 13.72 -8.07 17.93
C GLU A 183 13.33 -9.55 17.80
N ARG A 184 12.16 -9.93 18.32
CA ARG A 184 11.64 -11.32 18.25
C ARG A 184 11.37 -11.82 16.83
N TYR A 185 11.28 -10.92 15.85
CA TYR A 185 11.01 -11.27 14.46
C TYR A 185 12.22 -11.07 13.56
N LYS A 186 13.42 -10.77 14.09
CA LYS A 186 14.60 -10.40 13.29
C LYS A 186 15.02 -11.41 12.21
N ASP A 187 14.82 -12.70 12.48
CA ASP A 187 15.22 -13.79 11.56
C ASP A 187 14.10 -14.20 10.60
N ILE A 188 12.92 -13.57 10.69
CA ILE A 188 11.79 -13.85 9.82
C ILE A 188 11.99 -13.12 8.49
N PRO A 189 12.03 -13.83 7.34
CA PRO A 189 12.13 -13.19 6.04
C PRO A 189 10.83 -12.48 5.68
N ILE A 190 10.93 -11.39 4.92
CA ILE A 190 9.77 -10.60 4.49
C ILE A 190 9.45 -10.81 3.02
N VAL A 191 8.17 -10.88 2.67
CA VAL A 191 7.67 -11.01 1.30
C VAL A 191 7.21 -9.63 0.83
N VAL A 192 7.77 -9.17 -0.28
CA VAL A 192 7.41 -7.89 -0.93
C VAL A 192 7.13 -8.12 -2.42
N ASN A 193 6.50 -7.16 -3.07
CA ASN A 193 6.26 -7.25 -4.51
C ASN A 193 7.57 -7.25 -5.32
N GLY A 194 7.53 -7.88 -6.49
CA GLY A 194 8.48 -7.64 -7.58
C GLY A 194 8.33 -6.27 -8.25
N ASP A 195 9.30 -5.95 -9.09
CA ASP A 195 9.34 -4.76 -9.96
C ASP A 195 9.14 -3.41 -9.24
N LEU A 196 9.62 -3.30 -7.99
CA LEU A 196 9.58 -2.06 -7.23
C LEU A 196 10.70 -1.09 -7.66
N HIS A 197 10.37 0.21 -7.68
CA HIS A 197 11.33 1.26 -8.03
C HIS A 197 12.54 1.28 -7.09
N ALA A 198 13.71 1.72 -7.58
CA ALA A 198 14.95 1.74 -6.80
C ALA A 198 14.81 2.47 -5.45
N ASN A 199 14.16 3.64 -5.41
CA ASN A 199 13.92 4.36 -4.14
C ASN A 199 12.99 3.59 -3.18
N ILE A 200 12.03 2.83 -3.70
CA ILE A 200 11.17 1.99 -2.87
C ILE A 200 12.02 0.88 -2.25
N MET A 201 12.86 0.21 -3.05
CA MET A 201 13.77 -0.83 -2.56
C MET A 201 14.84 -0.29 -1.60
N ASP A 202 15.40 0.90 -1.84
CA ASP A 202 16.36 1.52 -0.92
C ASP A 202 15.71 1.86 0.42
N SER A 203 14.49 2.40 0.41
CA SER A 203 13.73 2.65 1.64
C SER A 203 13.37 1.36 2.40
N LEU A 204 13.08 0.27 1.68
CA LEU A 204 12.84 -1.06 2.25
C LEU A 204 14.09 -1.55 2.98
N LEU A 205 15.23 -1.57 2.30
CA LEU A 205 16.49 -2.06 2.83
C LEU A 205 16.95 -1.25 4.04
N LEU A 206 16.68 0.06 4.04
CA LEU A 206 16.92 0.93 5.20
C LEU A 206 16.19 0.42 6.45
N VAL A 207 14.87 0.19 6.36
CA VAL A 207 14.05 -0.16 7.53
C VAL A 207 14.10 -1.64 7.89
N ALA A 208 14.38 -2.51 6.91
CA ALA A 208 14.47 -3.95 7.11
C ALA A 208 15.82 -4.37 7.73
N GLY A 209 16.88 -3.60 7.45
CA GLY A 209 18.25 -3.92 7.80
C GLY A 209 18.94 -4.81 6.75
N PRO A 210 20.28 -4.84 6.75
CA PRO A 210 21.07 -5.52 5.70
C PRO A 210 20.98 -7.06 5.75
N ASP A 211 20.73 -7.63 6.93
CA ASP A 211 20.76 -9.08 7.14
C ASP A 211 19.39 -9.74 6.97
N ARG A 212 18.34 -8.94 6.69
CA ARG A 212 16.98 -9.44 6.56
C ARG A 212 16.82 -10.24 5.27
N GLY A 213 16.34 -11.48 5.37
CA GLY A 213 15.90 -12.23 4.20
C GLY A 213 14.71 -11.54 3.51
N ILE A 214 14.80 -11.28 2.21
CA ILE A 214 13.73 -10.70 1.40
C ILE A 214 13.33 -11.69 0.31
N ILE A 215 12.03 -11.99 0.26
CA ILE A 215 11.40 -12.81 -0.78
C ILE A 215 10.66 -11.86 -1.71
N ILE A 216 11.16 -11.74 -2.95
CA ILE A 216 10.51 -10.97 -4.00
C ILE A 216 9.41 -11.82 -4.65
N LEU A 217 8.18 -11.31 -4.68
CA LEU A 217 7.03 -11.99 -5.24
C LEU A 217 6.42 -11.19 -6.39
N ASP A 218 6.70 -11.63 -7.62
CA ASP A 218 6.27 -10.97 -8.84
C ASP A 218 4.75 -11.04 -9.06
N GLU A 219 4.23 -10.13 -9.88
CA GLU A 219 2.85 -10.17 -10.34
C GLU A 219 2.55 -11.51 -11.03
N GLY A 220 1.37 -12.09 -10.76
CA GLY A 220 1.01 -13.39 -11.32
C GLY A 220 1.51 -14.59 -10.51
N ARG A 221 2.46 -14.39 -9.58
CA ARG A 221 3.01 -15.47 -8.75
C ARG A 221 2.34 -15.55 -7.39
N MET A 222 2.24 -16.79 -6.89
CA MET A 222 1.76 -17.08 -5.55
C MET A 222 2.73 -17.98 -4.80
N ILE A 223 2.76 -17.84 -3.48
CA ILE A 223 3.45 -18.76 -2.57
C ILE A 223 2.48 -19.30 -1.53
N ILE A 224 2.77 -20.48 -1.00
CA ILE A 224 2.07 -21.06 0.15
C ILE A 224 3.05 -21.04 1.31
N VAL A 225 2.68 -20.33 2.38
CA VAL A 225 3.54 -20.15 3.55
C VAL A 225 3.01 -20.98 4.72
N ASP A 226 3.84 -21.86 5.27
CA ASP A 226 3.42 -22.76 6.36
C ASP A 226 3.14 -21.98 7.65
N VAL A 227 3.99 -21.00 7.97
CA VAL A 227 3.82 -20.03 9.07
C VAL A 227 3.96 -18.61 8.55
N LEU A 228 2.86 -17.87 8.48
CA LEU A 228 2.82 -16.50 7.99
C LEU A 228 2.59 -15.50 9.12
N TYR A 229 3.53 -14.58 9.29
CA TYR A 229 3.38 -13.41 10.16
C TYR A 229 2.66 -12.30 9.39
N VAL A 230 1.53 -11.85 9.92
CA VAL A 230 0.69 -10.81 9.31
C VAL A 230 0.60 -9.64 10.27
N THR A 231 1.23 -8.53 9.90
CA THR A 231 1.10 -7.26 10.62
C THR A 231 -0.21 -6.59 10.22
N SER A 232 -1.01 -6.17 11.20
CA SER A 232 -2.25 -5.43 10.94
C SER A 232 -1.95 -4.06 10.30
N VAL A 233 -3.00 -3.40 9.85
CA VAL A 233 -2.93 -2.16 9.09
C VAL A 233 -2.28 -1.02 9.88
N THR A 234 -1.35 -0.30 9.23
CA THR A 234 -0.74 0.93 9.78
C THR A 234 -1.22 2.19 9.07
N GLY A 235 -1.88 2.02 7.93
CA GLY A 235 -2.53 3.08 7.19
C GLY A 235 -3.25 2.50 6.00
N TYR A 236 -4.27 3.21 5.52
CA TYR A 236 -4.99 2.82 4.32
C TYR A 236 -5.65 4.02 3.66
N VAL A 237 -5.51 4.15 2.34
CA VAL A 237 -6.34 5.05 1.52
C VAL A 237 -6.97 4.28 0.36
N PRO A 238 -8.30 4.39 0.13
CA PRO A 238 -8.94 3.66 -0.95
C PRO A 238 -8.35 4.02 -2.32
N PHE A 239 -8.03 2.99 -3.11
CA PHE A 239 -7.57 3.17 -4.49
C PHE A 239 -8.63 3.89 -5.35
N GLY A 240 -9.89 3.53 -5.16
CA GLY A 240 -11.03 4.19 -5.74
C GLY A 240 -12.28 4.00 -4.90
N ARG A 241 -13.37 4.63 -5.34
CA ARG A 241 -14.68 4.52 -4.70
C ARG A 241 -15.61 3.61 -5.48
N ARG A 242 -16.49 2.91 -4.76
CA ARG A 242 -17.70 2.30 -5.32
C ARG A 242 -18.79 3.35 -5.36
N GLY A 243 -19.38 3.53 -6.55
CA GLY A 243 -20.40 4.55 -6.76
C GLY A 243 -19.83 5.97 -6.82
N ASN A 244 -20.74 6.95 -6.87
CA ASN A 244 -20.41 8.37 -7.06
C ASN A 244 -20.59 9.20 -5.78
N GLU A 245 -20.93 8.59 -4.64
CA GLU A 245 -21.14 9.30 -3.39
C GLU A 245 -19.82 9.89 -2.86
N LEU A 246 -19.82 11.19 -2.60
CA LEU A 246 -18.67 11.94 -2.06
C LEU A 246 -18.68 11.98 -0.52
N ARG A 247 -19.87 11.91 0.09
CA ARG A 247 -20.05 11.99 1.54
C ARG A 247 -19.57 10.68 2.19
N GLY A 248 -18.76 10.79 3.24
CA GLY A 248 -18.24 9.61 3.96
C GLY A 248 -17.17 8.82 3.21
N HIS A 249 -16.66 9.33 2.09
CA HIS A 249 -15.48 8.78 1.43
C HIS A 249 -14.24 8.98 2.31
N SER A 250 -13.45 7.92 2.49
CA SER A 250 -12.20 7.98 3.23
C SER A 250 -11.17 8.79 2.45
N HIS A 251 -10.55 9.77 3.10
CA HIS A 251 -9.38 10.51 2.59
C HIS A 251 -8.06 9.84 2.98
N GLY A 252 -8.15 8.61 3.47
CA GLY A 252 -7.06 7.89 4.10
C GLY A 252 -7.08 8.03 5.61
N LEU A 253 -6.69 6.96 6.29
CA LEU A 253 -6.51 6.92 7.73
C LEU A 253 -5.16 6.27 8.02
N PHE A 254 -4.31 6.94 8.78
CA PHE A 254 -2.91 6.54 8.97
C PHE A 254 -2.53 6.60 10.44
N SER A 255 -1.76 5.63 10.92
CA SER A 255 -1.27 5.57 12.29
C SER A 255 -0.16 6.60 12.51
N PRO A 256 -0.35 7.59 13.41
CA PRO A 256 0.72 8.50 13.77
C PRO A 256 1.90 7.78 14.42
N HIS A 257 1.63 6.69 15.16
CA HIS A 257 2.69 5.88 15.76
C HIS A 257 3.56 5.23 14.70
N ALA A 258 2.97 4.54 13.72
CA ALA A 258 3.74 3.86 12.68
C ALA A 258 4.53 4.84 11.79
N LEU A 259 3.93 5.97 11.42
CA LEU A 259 4.62 7.02 10.66
C LEU A 259 5.79 7.62 11.45
N LYS A 260 5.60 7.91 12.74
CA LYS A 260 6.69 8.39 13.61
C LYS A 260 7.79 7.35 13.76
N ALA A 261 7.43 6.09 14.02
CA ALA A 261 8.41 5.00 14.11
C ALA A 261 9.25 4.90 12.83
N MET A 262 8.61 4.96 11.65
CA MET A 262 9.31 4.98 10.36
C MET A 262 10.27 6.17 10.25
N GLN A 263 9.83 7.38 10.60
CA GLN A 263 10.72 8.54 10.61
C GLN A 263 11.92 8.35 11.54
N GLU A 264 11.71 7.86 12.76
CA GLU A 264 12.79 7.65 13.74
C GLU A 264 13.80 6.59 13.27
N TYR A 265 13.35 5.56 12.56
CA TYR A 265 14.24 4.59 11.92
C TYR A 265 15.09 5.24 10.82
N ILE A 266 14.47 6.04 9.94
CA ILE A 266 15.19 6.74 8.87
C ILE A 266 16.24 7.70 9.45
N LYS A 267 15.93 8.40 10.53
CA LYS A 267 16.85 9.34 11.21
C LYS A 267 18.13 8.70 11.74
N GLN A 268 18.12 7.40 11.99
CA GLN A 268 19.28 6.68 12.51
C GLN A 268 20.25 6.22 11.41
N ASP A 269 19.88 6.40 10.14
CA ASP A 269 20.73 6.00 9.02
C ASP A 269 21.99 6.86 8.94
N LYS A 270 23.15 6.22 9.02
CA LYS A 270 24.47 6.88 9.01
C LYS A 270 24.76 7.60 7.70
N ARG A 271 24.17 7.16 6.59
CA ARG A 271 24.30 7.80 5.27
C ARG A 271 23.77 9.24 5.26
N LEU A 272 22.93 9.61 6.23
CA LEU A 272 22.44 10.98 6.38
C LEU A 272 23.55 11.99 6.76
N VAL A 273 24.66 11.53 7.36
CA VAL A 273 25.79 12.41 7.73
C VAL A 273 26.58 12.85 6.50
N ASP A 274 26.68 11.98 5.49
CA ASP A 274 27.44 12.23 4.25
C ASP A 274 26.60 12.90 3.16
N ALA A 275 25.29 13.04 3.39
CA ALA A 275 24.37 13.55 2.39
C ALA A 275 24.29 15.10 2.41
N TYR A 276 24.02 15.66 1.23
CA TYR A 276 24.10 17.10 0.91
C TYR A 276 23.48 17.99 2.00
N THR A 277 24.18 19.05 2.41
CA THR A 277 23.74 19.90 3.55
C THR A 277 23.10 21.23 3.13
N ASP A 278 23.13 21.59 1.83
CA ASP A 278 22.61 22.86 1.31
C ASP A 278 21.19 22.71 0.72
N TRP A 279 20.29 22.11 1.50
CA TRP A 279 18.90 21.98 1.08
C TRP A 279 18.16 23.33 1.15
N PRO A 280 17.29 23.64 0.18
CA PRO A 280 16.48 24.86 0.19
C PRO A 280 15.33 24.79 1.21
N GLU A 281 14.98 25.94 1.81
CA GLU A 281 13.81 26.04 2.70
C GLU A 281 12.49 26.28 1.93
N LYS A 282 12.56 26.77 0.69
CA LYS A 282 11.40 27.02 -0.18
C LYS A 282 11.55 26.17 -1.44
N ILE A 283 10.64 25.23 -1.65
CA ILE A 283 10.72 24.29 -2.77
C ILE A 283 9.48 24.30 -3.63
N PHE A 284 9.70 24.17 -4.93
CA PHE A 284 8.66 23.89 -5.93
C PHE A 284 8.89 22.50 -6.50
N LEU A 285 7.93 21.59 -6.31
CA LEU A 285 8.02 20.25 -6.85
C LEU A 285 7.57 20.27 -8.31
N ARG A 286 8.49 19.98 -9.21
CA ARG A 286 8.16 19.85 -10.63
C ARG A 286 7.50 18.52 -10.92
N ARG A 287 6.59 18.56 -11.90
CA ARG A 287 5.99 17.37 -12.47
C ARG A 287 6.02 17.46 -13.99
N ASP A 288 7.06 16.91 -14.58
CA ASP A 288 7.29 17.03 -16.03
C ASP A 288 6.57 15.94 -16.85
N ARG A 289 6.02 14.90 -16.18
CA ARG A 289 5.48 13.70 -16.83
C ARG A 289 4.12 13.24 -16.26
N GLY A 290 3.38 12.51 -17.11
CA GLY A 290 2.14 11.80 -16.77
C GLY A 290 0.84 12.55 -17.06
N ALA A 291 -0.29 11.85 -16.91
CA ALA A 291 -1.64 12.34 -17.28
C ALA A 291 -2.12 13.60 -16.52
N ARG A 292 -1.46 13.93 -15.40
CA ARG A 292 -1.74 15.08 -14.54
C ARG A 292 -0.71 16.22 -14.70
N ARG A 293 0.00 16.26 -15.83
CA ARG A 293 0.92 17.36 -16.14
C ARG A 293 0.13 18.67 -16.19
N VAL A 294 0.70 19.70 -15.56
CA VAL A 294 0.19 21.07 -15.59
C VAL A 294 0.61 21.71 -16.92
N SER A 295 -0.33 22.34 -17.61
CA SER A 295 -0.11 22.89 -18.96
C SER A 295 0.86 24.06 -18.98
N ASN A 296 0.84 24.92 -17.96
CA ASN A 296 1.67 26.12 -17.83
C ASN A 296 2.79 25.98 -16.79
N ASN A 297 3.36 24.78 -16.65
CA ASN A 297 4.44 24.50 -15.68
C ASN A 297 5.60 25.52 -15.75
N ASP A 298 6.04 25.87 -16.95
CA ASP A 298 7.19 26.77 -17.14
C ASP A 298 6.89 28.19 -16.63
N GLU A 299 5.65 28.68 -16.81
CA GLU A 299 5.19 29.97 -16.29
C GLU A 299 5.12 29.96 -14.76
N VAL A 300 4.56 28.88 -14.19
CA VAL A 300 4.48 28.70 -12.73
C VAL A 300 5.88 28.62 -12.13
N GLU A 301 6.78 27.84 -12.73
CA GLU A 301 8.17 27.70 -12.32
C GLU A 301 8.91 29.04 -12.34
N GLN A 302 8.77 29.84 -13.40
CA GLN A 302 9.37 31.17 -13.48
C GLN A 302 8.86 32.08 -12.35
N LEU A 303 7.55 32.07 -12.09
CA LEU A 303 6.93 32.89 -11.05
C LEU A 303 7.39 32.50 -9.65
N VAL A 304 7.45 31.21 -9.31
CA VAL A 304 7.90 30.77 -7.99
C VAL A 304 9.41 30.93 -7.83
N ASN A 305 10.21 30.72 -8.87
CA ASN A 305 11.65 30.97 -8.83
C ASN A 305 11.96 32.44 -8.56
N ALA A 306 11.20 33.37 -9.16
CA ALA A 306 11.32 34.81 -8.88
C ALA A 306 10.99 35.19 -7.42
N GLN A 307 10.26 34.33 -6.69
CA GLN A 307 9.96 34.48 -5.26
C GLN A 307 10.95 33.73 -4.34
N GLY A 308 12.03 33.20 -4.90
CA GLY A 308 13.09 32.51 -4.18
C GLY A 308 12.79 31.05 -3.84
N TYR A 309 11.85 30.41 -4.55
CA TYR A 309 11.68 28.96 -4.48
C TYR A 309 12.71 28.27 -5.35
N ARG A 310 13.21 27.11 -4.90
CA ARG A 310 14.05 26.22 -5.70
C ARG A 310 13.17 25.15 -6.34
N SER A 311 13.21 25.07 -7.66
CA SER A 311 12.53 24.01 -8.40
C SER A 311 13.29 22.68 -8.25
N VAL A 312 12.56 21.62 -7.89
CA VAL A 312 13.13 20.30 -7.60
C VAL A 312 12.38 19.21 -8.36
N ASP A 313 13.14 18.38 -9.06
CA ASP A 313 12.65 17.14 -9.67
C ASP A 313 12.89 15.98 -8.69
N VAL A 314 11.87 15.66 -7.91
CA VAL A 314 11.92 14.67 -6.82
C VAL A 314 12.22 13.26 -7.36
N GLU A 315 11.85 12.96 -8.61
CA GLU A 315 12.08 11.63 -9.22
C GLU A 315 13.58 11.35 -9.44
N LYS A 316 14.42 12.40 -9.51
CA LYS A 316 15.88 12.27 -9.66
C LYS A 316 16.63 12.10 -8.35
N LEU A 317 15.97 12.32 -7.20
CA LEU A 317 16.57 12.23 -5.89
C LEU A 317 16.47 10.81 -5.36
N THR A 318 17.52 10.35 -4.68
CA THR A 318 17.50 9.15 -3.84
C THR A 318 16.49 9.30 -2.70
N PHE A 319 16.10 8.20 -2.08
CA PHE A 319 15.15 8.24 -0.97
C PHE A 319 15.62 9.13 0.20
N LEU A 320 16.90 9.02 0.58
CA LEU A 320 17.47 9.83 1.67
C LEU A 320 17.58 11.31 1.31
N GLU A 321 17.90 11.66 0.06
CA GLU A 321 17.87 13.05 -0.39
C GLU A 321 16.46 13.63 -0.35
N GLN A 322 15.43 12.86 -0.73
CA GLN A 322 14.03 13.28 -0.57
C GLN A 322 13.67 13.51 0.90
N PHE A 323 14.09 12.61 1.79
CA PHE A 323 13.88 12.75 3.22
C PHE A 323 14.52 14.03 3.77
N GLN A 324 15.79 14.30 3.44
CA GLN A 324 16.49 15.52 3.90
C GLN A 324 15.87 16.79 3.31
N LEU A 325 15.56 16.80 2.02
CA LEU A 325 14.92 17.93 1.33
C LEU A 325 13.63 18.35 2.04
N PHE A 326 12.73 17.40 2.29
CA PHE A 326 11.43 17.70 2.91
C PHE A 326 11.57 18.10 4.37
N ARG A 327 12.51 17.52 5.12
CA ARG A 327 12.79 17.93 6.50
C ARG A 327 13.32 19.36 6.61
N ASN A 328 14.06 19.82 5.61
CA ASN A 328 14.60 21.17 5.55
C ASN A 328 13.58 22.18 5.01
N ALA A 329 12.66 21.76 4.15
CA ALA A 329 11.66 22.63 3.56
C ALA A 329 10.73 23.24 4.63
N LYS A 330 10.52 24.55 4.56
CA LYS A 330 9.52 25.33 5.31
C LYS A 330 8.27 25.61 4.47
N VAL A 331 8.42 25.73 3.16
CA VAL A 331 7.31 25.94 2.23
C VAL A 331 7.47 25.06 1.00
N VAL A 332 6.43 24.28 0.69
CA VAL A 332 6.36 23.36 -0.44
C VAL A 332 5.23 23.78 -1.36
N ILE A 333 5.55 24.12 -2.60
CA ILE A 333 4.56 24.32 -3.67
C ILE A 333 4.60 23.09 -4.59
N SER A 334 3.46 22.46 -4.86
CA SER A 334 3.43 21.25 -5.69
C SER A 334 2.12 21.09 -6.46
N PRO A 335 2.14 20.59 -7.70
CA PRO A 335 0.95 20.00 -8.28
C PRO A 335 0.58 18.71 -7.53
N THR A 336 -0.68 18.26 -7.63
CA THR A 336 -1.09 16.98 -7.03
C THR A 336 -0.25 15.80 -7.57
N GLY A 337 0.19 14.91 -6.67
CA GLY A 337 1.03 13.78 -7.06
C GLY A 337 1.63 13.01 -5.89
N ALA A 338 2.28 11.89 -6.20
CA ALA A 338 2.86 11.00 -5.19
C ALA A 338 4.05 11.64 -4.44
N ALA A 339 4.74 12.61 -5.03
CA ALA A 339 5.82 13.33 -4.36
C ALA A 339 5.37 14.06 -3.08
N LEU A 340 4.08 14.44 -2.99
CA LEU A 340 3.49 15.01 -1.77
C LEU A 340 3.43 14.03 -0.60
N ALA A 341 3.53 12.72 -0.83
CA ALA A 341 3.58 11.75 0.26
C ALA A 341 4.80 11.96 1.17
N ASN A 342 5.87 12.61 0.68
CA ASN A 342 6.99 13.03 1.51
C ASN A 342 6.60 14.06 2.60
N ALA A 343 5.38 14.61 2.57
CA ALA A 343 4.83 15.39 3.68
C ALA A 343 4.81 14.58 4.99
N VAL A 344 4.82 13.25 4.95
CA VAL A 344 4.97 12.44 6.17
C VAL A 344 6.32 12.64 6.86
N PHE A 345 7.30 13.31 6.26
CA PHE A 345 8.61 13.58 6.85
C PHE A 345 8.73 14.97 7.47
N VAL A 346 7.71 15.82 7.32
CA VAL A 346 7.75 17.20 7.81
C VAL A 346 7.20 17.34 9.23
N GLY A 347 7.51 18.47 9.87
CA GLY A 347 6.93 18.86 11.16
C GLY A 347 5.58 19.56 11.03
N LEU A 348 5.16 20.25 12.10
CA LEU A 348 3.86 20.95 12.16
C LEU A 348 3.88 22.38 11.58
N GLU A 349 5.06 22.96 11.34
CA GLU A 349 5.19 24.38 10.95
C GLU A 349 5.35 24.57 9.43
N GLN A 350 5.48 23.47 8.67
CA GLN A 350 5.65 23.49 7.24
C GLN A 350 4.35 23.85 6.52
N ARG A 351 4.46 24.69 5.49
CA ARG A 351 3.31 25.14 4.69
C ARG A 351 3.31 24.48 3.32
N PHE A 352 2.15 23.98 2.92
CA PHE A 352 1.93 23.35 1.62
C PHE A 352 0.97 24.20 0.78
N CYS A 353 1.36 24.50 -0.45
CA CYS A 353 0.48 25.02 -1.49
C CYS A 353 0.32 23.95 -2.56
N VAL A 354 -0.86 23.35 -2.62
CA VAL A 354 -1.15 22.25 -3.55
C VAL A 354 -2.14 22.75 -4.59
N TYR A 355 -1.81 22.52 -5.86
CA TYR A 355 -2.68 22.87 -6.99
C TYR A 355 -2.89 21.67 -7.90
N GLY A 356 -3.99 21.68 -8.64
CA GLY A 356 -4.41 20.57 -9.49
C GLY A 356 -4.81 21.05 -10.87
N LYS A 357 -5.13 20.09 -11.74
CA LYS A 357 -5.68 20.40 -13.06
C LYS A 357 -7.09 20.97 -12.87
N THR A 358 -7.35 22.14 -13.44
CA THR A 358 -8.70 22.53 -13.87
C THR A 358 -9.04 21.83 -15.19
#